data_AF-A0A423P1G1-F1
#
_entry.id   AF-A0A423P1G1-F1
#
_cell.length_a   1.000
_cell.length_b   1.000
_cell.length_c   1.000
_cell.angle_alpha   90.00
_cell.angle_beta   90.00
_cell.angle_gamma   90.00
#
_symmetry.space_group_name_H-M   'P 1'
#
loop_
_entity.id
_entity.type
_entity.pdbx_description
1 polymer ?
#
loop_
_entity_poly.entity_id
_entity_poly.type
_entity_poly.pdbx_seq_one_letter_code
_entity_poly.pdbx_strand_id
1 'polypeptide(L)' 'MATRQTYIVLVPFPTGGGHWSSIGQDLDLLDVEASALHFAGRLELKTPTTQAKKAAAKKAD' A
#
# COMPACT_ATOMS: atom_id res chain seq x y z
N MET A 1 -7.75 7.46 -17.92
CA MET A 1 -8.29 6.66 -16.80
C MET A 1 -7.13 6.32 -15.88
N ALA A 2 -7.24 6.50 -14.57
CA ALA A 2 -6.14 6.27 -13.65
C ALA A 2 -6.27 4.85 -13.04
N THR A 3 -5.32 3.97 -13.32
CA THR A 3 -5.31 2.59 -12.83
C THR A 3 -4.87 2.56 -11.38
N ARG A 4 -5.84 2.40 -10.48
CA ARG A 4 -5.59 2.19 -9.05
C ARG A 4 -5.44 0.71 -8.78
N GLN A 5 -4.44 0.37 -7.98
CA GLN A 5 -4.15 -1.00 -7.60
C GLN A 5 -3.87 -1.04 -6.11
N THR A 6 -4.15 -2.18 -5.50
CA THR A 6 -3.85 -2.41 -4.09
C THR A 6 -2.41 -2.89 -3.95
N TYR A 7 -1.63 -2.19 -3.13
CA TYR A 7 -0.26 -2.53 -2.79
C TYR A 7 -0.16 -2.87 -1.31
N ILE A 8 0.72 -3.80 -0.96
CA ILE A 8 1.08 -4.10 0.41
C ILE A 8 2.39 -3.39 0.79
N VAL A 9 2.39 -2.77 1.95
CA VAL A 9 3.59 -2.08 2.47
C VAL A 9 4.59 -3.11 2.97
N LEU A 10 5.79 -3.11 2.39
CA LEU A 10 6.91 -3.91 2.88
C LEU A 10 7.77 -3.12 3.88
N VAL A 11 7.92 -1.81 3.66
CA VAL A 11 8.75 -0.93 4.49
C VAL A 11 7.98 0.33 4.86
N PRO A 12 7.95 0.77 6.13
CA PRO A 12 7.29 2.01 6.53
C PRO A 12 7.84 3.20 5.76
N PHE A 13 6.94 4.07 5.30
CA PHE A 13 7.30 5.32 4.64
C PHE A 13 6.33 6.42 5.05
N PRO A 14 6.76 7.69 5.00
CA PRO A 14 5.87 8.81 5.27
C PRO A 14 4.85 8.95 4.13
N THR A 15 3.56 8.85 4.45
CA THR A 15 2.46 9.04 3.48
C THR A 15 2.08 10.51 3.31
N GLY A 16 2.57 11.39 4.18
CA GLY A 16 2.30 12.83 4.18
C GLY A 16 1.54 13.28 5.42
N GLY A 17 1.59 14.58 5.75
CA GLY A 17 0.85 15.16 6.88
C GLY A 17 1.28 14.66 8.27
N GLY A 18 2.49 14.10 8.40
CA GLY A 18 2.95 13.46 9.63
C GLY A 18 2.51 12.00 9.79
N HIS A 19 1.79 11.44 8.81
CA HIS A 19 1.40 10.04 8.83
C HIS A 19 2.45 9.12 8.21
N TRP A 20 2.56 7.93 8.79
CA TRP A 20 3.44 6.86 8.35
C TRP A 20 2.63 5.62 8.01
N SER A 21 3.05 4.93 6.95
CA SER A 21 2.54 3.61 6.61
C SER A 21 3.03 2.55 7.60
N SER A 22 2.19 1.56 7.87
CA SER A 22 2.57 0.36 8.64
C SER A 22 2.96 -0.79 7.73
N ILE A 23 3.92 -1.63 8.14
CA ILE A 23 4.28 -2.85 7.39
C ILE A 23 3.07 -3.80 7.33
N GLY A 24 2.81 -4.35 6.15
CA GLY A 24 1.69 -5.23 5.88
C GLY A 24 0.36 -4.51 5.66
N GLN A 25 0.34 -3.18 5.71
CA GLN A 25 -0.84 -2.37 5.41
C GLN A 25 -1.17 -2.44 3.93
N ASP A 26 -2.46 -2.51 3.63
CA ASP A 26 -2.99 -2.43 2.27
C ASP A 26 -3.24 -0.97 1.90
N LEU A 27 -2.68 -0.53 0.78
CA LEU A 27 -2.84 0.82 0.25
C LEU A 27 -3.38 0.75 -1.17
N ASP A 28 -4.51 1.41 -1.41
CA ASP A 28 -4.98 1.68 -2.77
C ASP A 28 -4.24 2.92 -3.28
N LEU A 29 -3.33 2.71 -4.23
CA LEU A 29 -2.51 3.78 -4.79
C LEU A 29 -2.64 3.83 -6.29
N LEU A 30 -2.44 5.03 -6.83
CA LEU A 30 -2.27 5.22 -8.26
C LEU A 30 -0.97 4.58 -8.71
N ASP A 31 -0.98 3.97 -9.88
CA ASP A 31 0.21 3.33 -10.46
C ASP A 31 1.43 4.27 -10.50
N VAL A 32 1.21 5.56 -10.79
CA VAL A 32 2.28 6.58 -10.82
C VAL A 32 2.88 6.88 -9.43
N GLU A 33 2.07 6.87 -8.37
CA GLU A 33 2.53 7.10 -7.00
C GLU A 33 3.19 5.83 -6.44
N ALA A 34 2.56 4.69 -6.68
CA ALA A 34 3.04 3.39 -6.27
C ALA A 34 4.34 3.01 -7.00
N SER A 35 4.51 3.38 -8.26
CA SER A 35 5.73 3.07 -9.04
C SER A 35 6.99 3.51 -8.31
N ALA A 36 7.05 4.76 -7.83
CA ALA A 36 8.22 5.26 -7.10
C ALA A 36 8.50 4.45 -5.82
N LEU A 37 7.45 4.08 -5.10
CA LEU A 37 7.55 3.32 -3.85
C LEU A 37 7.88 1.84 -4.09
N HIS A 38 7.35 1.26 -5.16
CA HIS A 38 7.60 -0.10 -5.60
C HIS A 38 9.04 -0.26 -6.12
N PHE A 39 9.51 0.67 -6.95
CA PHE A 39 10.92 0.71 -7.39
C PHE A 39 11.89 0.91 -6.21
N ALA A 40 11.48 1.66 -5.18
CA ALA A 40 12.24 1.79 -3.95
C ALA A 40 12.17 0.55 -3.03
N GLY A 41 11.43 -0.50 -3.41
CA GLY A 41 11.24 -1.71 -2.60
C GLY A 41 10.41 -1.50 -1.33
N ARG A 42 9.64 -0.41 -1.25
CA ARG A 42 8.81 -0.08 -0.08
C ARG A 42 7.42 -0.71 -0.14
N LEU A 43 6.93 -1.00 -1.34
CA LEU A 43 5.62 -1.58 -1.62
C LEU A 43 5.74 -2.75 -2.59
N GLU A 44 4.77 -3.66 -2.54
CA GLU A 44 4.60 -4.76 -3.50
C GLU A 44 3.14 -4.84 -3.98
N LEU A 45 2.91 -5.17 -5.25
CA LEU A 45 1.56 -5.26 -5.82
C LEU A 45 0.81 -6.45 -5.22
N LYS A 46 -0.35 -6.18 -4.60
CA LYS A 46 -1.20 -7.23 -4.03
C LYS A 46 -2.06 -7.83 -5.13
N THR A 47 -1.58 -8.95 -5.68
CA THR A 47 -2.36 -9.71 -6.67
C THR A 47 -3.63 -10.30 -6.03
N PRO A 48 -4.74 -10.43 -6.78
CA PRO A 48 -6.04 -10.90 -6.25
C PRO A 48 -5.97 -12.31 -5.64
N THR A 49 -4.95 -13.09 -5.97
CA THR A 49 -4.72 -14.43 -5.43
C THR A 49 -4.33 -14.44 -3.94
N THR A 50 -3.91 -13.29 -3.38
CA THR A 50 -3.48 -13.15 -1.96
C THR A 50 -4.47 -12.32 -1.12
N GLN A 51 -5.61 -11.92 -1.70
CA GLN A 51 -6.59 -11.00 -1.10
C GLN A 51 -7.31 -11.56 0.15
N ALA A 52 -7.35 -12.89 0.34
CA ALA A 52 -8.25 -13.50 1.31
C ALA A 52 -7.84 -13.38 2.80
N LYS A 53 -6.73 -12.74 3.19
CA LYS A 53 -6.25 -12.87 4.58
C LYS A 53 -5.90 -11.63 5.41
N LYS A 54 -5.78 -10.41 4.87
CA LYS A 54 -5.19 -9.31 5.68
C LYS A 54 -5.75 -7.88 5.55
N ALA A 55 -6.84 -7.62 4.82
CA ALA A 55 -7.40 -6.26 4.71
C ALA A 55 -8.49 -5.93 5.75
N ALA A 56 -8.40 -6.47 6.97
CA ALA A 56 -9.36 -6.23 8.05
C ALA A 56 -8.65 -5.89 9.37
N ALA A 57 -7.77 -4.90 9.35
CA ALA A 57 -7.30 -4.18 10.54
C ALA A 57 -6.85 -2.80 10.04
N LYS A 58 -7.33 -1.66 10.52
CA LYS A 58 -7.98 -1.33 11.79
C LYS A 58 -8.76 -0.03 11.55
N LYS A 59 -9.95 0.06 12.17
CA LYS A 59 -10.79 1.27 12.21
C LYS A 59 -10.03 2.46 12.82
N ALA A 60 -10.43 3.64 12.38
CA ALA A 60 -10.24 4.91 13.07
C ALA A 60 -10.64 4.80 14.56
N ASP A 61 -9.85 5.45 15.42
CA ASP A 61 -10.28 6.02 16.70
C ASP A 61 -10.08 7.54 16.58
#